data_AF-A0AAD4H9Z3-F1
#
_entry.id   AF-A0AAD4H9Z3-F1
#
_cell.length_a   1.000
_cell.length_b   1.000
_cell.length_c   1.000
_cell.angle_alpha   90.00
_cell.angle_beta   90.00
_cell.angle_gamma   90.00
#
_symmetry.space_group_name_H-M   'P 1'
#
loop_
_entity.id
_entity.type
_entity.pdbx_description
1 polymer ?
#
loop_
_entity_poly.entity_id
_entity_poly.type
_entity_poly.pdbx_seq_one_letter_code
_entity_poly.pdbx_strand_id
1 'polypeptide(L)'
;MSSRWQNSKRTPGNVNDGSVEATEEDLKKTYFNEEHGQLGCKHYRRGCKLKANCCGRWFNCRFCHDDASDHTIVRSETKMMLCMHCQTIQDAAQNCSSCKARMAVYYCEACKLWDDDPKKHIYHCDDCGICRIGQGLGRDYFHCKKCNVCMNIQLQDKHKCIERNLECDCPICGEYMFTSTSTVIFMPCGHCIHSRCHEDYIKTSYQCPTCWKSLGDMSVYYSKIDSLLAEQTMPADYANIFSIVLCNDCEVKSETPYHFLYHRCDKCRGYNTKVLETFKRVGTDGQVQVVDNAIASGTTGTVPENNITGGTSVVGGNTGSSSSSSSAAGVGTSSGSNALTAGGPVVNVSVPRSPLMDENASGDMTMVGISGNSAP
;
A
#
# COMPACT_ATOMS: atom_id res chain seq x y z
N MET A 1 -5.66 54.68 11.06
CA MET A 1 -5.27 54.05 12.33
C MET A 1 -4.62 52.71 12.01
N SER A 2 -3.36 52.58 12.44
CA SER A 2 -2.46 51.46 12.19
C SER A 2 -2.87 50.18 12.93
N SER A 3 -2.63 49.02 12.31
CA SER A 3 -2.06 47.83 12.98
C SER A 3 -1.84 46.69 11.95
N ARG A 4 -0.65 46.58 11.37
CA ARG A 4 0.51 45.78 11.83
C ARG A 4 0.45 44.32 11.38
N TRP A 5 0.60 44.10 10.07
CA TRP A 5 1.11 42.83 9.52
C TRP A 5 2.63 42.82 9.69
N GLN A 6 3.15 41.94 10.54
CA GLN A 6 4.59 41.72 10.66
C GLN A 6 5.08 40.91 9.46
N ASN A 7 5.75 41.61 8.56
CA ASN A 7 6.50 41.10 7.44
C ASN A 7 7.73 40.33 7.97
N SER A 8 7.62 39.01 8.11
CA SER A 8 8.81 38.17 8.33
C SER A 8 9.39 37.87 6.95
N LYS A 9 10.45 38.61 6.59
CA LYS A 9 11.27 38.36 5.41
C LYS A 9 11.77 36.92 5.46
N ARG A 10 11.13 36.01 4.72
CA ARG A 10 11.76 34.76 4.32
C ARG A 10 12.75 35.12 3.23
N THR A 11 14.03 35.11 3.61
CA THR A 11 15.15 35.09 2.68
C THR A 11 14.95 33.92 1.71
N PRO A 12 14.95 34.16 0.39
CA PRO A 12 15.02 33.06 -0.56
C PRO A 12 16.43 32.48 -0.42
N GLY A 13 16.54 31.28 0.14
CA GLY A 13 17.75 30.46 0.06
C GLY A 13 17.95 29.98 -1.38
N ASN A 14 18.22 30.92 -2.28
CA ASN A 14 18.73 30.63 -3.60
C ASN A 14 20.23 30.40 -3.45
N VAL A 15 20.61 29.14 -3.29
CA VAL A 15 21.99 28.71 -3.46
C VAL A 15 21.98 27.60 -4.49
N ASN A 16 21.62 27.98 -5.72
CA ASN A 16 22.16 27.30 -6.89
C ASN A 16 23.60 27.79 -7.05
N ASP A 17 24.47 27.39 -6.12
CA ASP A 17 25.90 27.59 -6.29
C ASP A 17 26.42 26.41 -7.10
N GLY A 18 26.64 26.66 -8.38
CA GLY A 18 27.32 25.75 -9.29
C GLY A 18 28.80 25.54 -8.95
N SER A 19 29.28 25.98 -7.79
CA SER A 19 30.63 25.68 -7.33
C SER A 19 30.82 24.17 -7.18
N VAL A 20 31.97 23.71 -7.68
CA VAL A 20 32.46 22.33 -7.50
C VAL A 20 33.03 22.16 -6.09
N GLU A 21 33.12 23.23 -5.31
CA GLU A 21 33.89 23.29 -4.09
C GLU A 21 33.18 22.56 -2.94
N ALA A 22 33.88 21.60 -2.35
CA ALA A 22 33.43 20.89 -1.17
C ALA A 22 33.77 21.71 0.07
N THR A 23 32.85 21.82 1.02
CA THR A 23 33.13 22.48 2.31
C THR A 23 34.07 21.64 3.17
N GLU A 24 34.67 22.23 4.21
CA GLU A 24 35.53 21.47 5.15
C GLU A 24 34.79 20.28 5.80
N GLU A 25 33.48 20.40 6.04
CA GLU A 25 32.63 19.32 6.53
C GLU A 25 32.46 18.20 5.49
N ASP A 26 32.33 18.56 4.21
CA ASP A 26 32.20 17.58 3.12
C ASP A 26 33.48 16.77 2.95
N LEU A 27 34.64 17.37 3.20
CA LEU A 27 35.96 16.71 3.12
C LEU A 27 36.23 15.73 4.27
N LYS A 28 35.43 15.75 5.34
CA LYS A 28 35.57 14.80 6.46
C LYS A 28 35.19 13.40 6.03
N LYS A 29 36.01 12.42 6.44
CA LYS A 29 35.72 11.00 6.31
C LYS A 29 34.50 10.65 7.14
N THR A 30 33.68 9.76 6.61
CA THR A 30 32.58 9.14 7.35
C THR A 30 32.77 7.64 7.36
N TYR A 31 32.24 6.99 8.39
CA TYR A 31 32.47 5.58 8.63
C TYR A 31 31.16 4.81 8.66
N PHE A 32 31.15 3.65 8.01
CA PHE A 32 30.15 2.61 8.23
C PHE A 32 30.38 1.96 9.61
N ASN A 33 31.65 1.72 9.94
CA ASN A 33 32.09 1.24 11.24
C ASN A 33 33.45 1.87 11.56
N GLU A 34 33.47 2.74 12.57
CA GLU A 34 34.66 3.51 12.94
C GLU A 34 35.74 2.65 13.61
N GLU A 35 35.35 1.70 14.45
CA GLU A 35 36.27 0.78 15.16
C GLU A 35 37.09 -0.08 14.20
N HIS A 36 36.49 -0.48 13.07
CA HIS A 36 37.14 -1.24 12.02
C HIS A 36 37.68 -0.37 10.87
N GLY A 37 37.62 0.96 10.97
CA GLY A 37 38.09 1.89 9.93
C GLY A 37 37.36 1.74 8.59
N GLN A 38 36.13 1.19 8.59
CA GLN A 38 35.35 0.96 7.38
C GLN A 38 34.65 2.25 6.97
N LEU A 39 35.03 2.81 5.83
CA LEU A 39 34.43 4.05 5.30
C LEU A 39 33.00 3.84 4.80
N GLY A 40 32.19 4.88 4.90
CA GLY A 40 30.83 4.91 4.37
C GLY A 40 29.83 5.56 5.30
N CYS A 41 28.63 5.00 5.36
CA CYS A 41 27.51 5.47 6.19
C CYS A 41 26.66 4.28 6.62
N LYS A 42 25.64 4.46 7.47
CA LYS A 42 24.71 3.38 7.89
C LYS A 42 24.09 2.55 6.76
N HIS A 43 23.99 3.09 5.54
CA HIS A 43 23.38 2.44 4.37
C HIS A 43 24.38 1.56 3.56
N TYR A 44 25.42 2.18 2.98
CA TYR A 44 26.48 1.46 2.24
C TYR A 44 27.88 1.74 2.78
N ARG A 45 28.71 0.69 2.76
CA ARG A 45 30.16 0.77 2.85
C ARG A 45 30.69 1.32 1.53
N ARG A 46 31.50 2.37 1.56
CA ARG A 46 32.04 3.02 0.35
C ARG A 46 33.21 3.93 0.71
N GLY A 47 34.10 4.17 -0.25
CA GLY A 47 35.23 5.08 -0.14
C GLY A 47 35.00 6.50 -0.66
N CYS A 48 33.77 6.86 -1.08
CA CYS A 48 33.46 8.16 -1.67
C CYS A 48 32.12 8.76 -1.26
N LYS A 49 31.99 10.09 -1.38
CA LYS A 49 30.70 10.81 -1.33
C LYS A 49 30.25 11.15 -2.75
N LEU A 50 28.95 11.28 -2.96
CA LEU A 50 28.35 11.69 -4.24
C LEU A 50 27.87 13.14 -4.16
N LYS A 51 27.92 13.86 -5.29
CA LYS A 51 27.30 15.17 -5.42
C LYS A 51 25.86 15.01 -5.91
N ALA A 52 24.90 15.41 -5.09
CA ALA A 52 23.50 15.36 -5.45
C ALA A 52 23.22 16.32 -6.61
N ASN A 53 22.65 15.82 -7.71
CA ASN A 53 22.32 16.62 -8.90
C ASN A 53 21.23 17.67 -8.62
N CYS A 54 20.31 17.38 -7.69
CA CYS A 54 19.15 18.20 -7.37
C CYS A 54 19.50 19.48 -6.59
N CYS A 55 20.42 19.40 -5.64
CA CYS A 55 20.75 20.52 -4.75
C CYS A 55 22.25 20.87 -4.70
N GLY A 56 23.09 20.19 -5.48
CA GLY A 56 24.52 20.44 -5.58
C GLY A 56 25.35 20.08 -4.34
N ARG A 57 24.73 19.60 -3.26
CA ARG A 57 25.40 19.25 -2.00
C ARG A 57 26.01 17.86 -2.03
N TRP A 58 27.01 17.64 -1.17
CA TRP A 58 27.69 16.36 -1.01
C TRP A 58 27.02 15.49 0.04
N PHE A 59 26.78 14.23 -0.32
CA PHE A 59 26.22 13.24 0.59
C PHE A 59 26.96 11.92 0.46
N ASN A 60 26.98 11.14 1.54
CA ASN A 60 27.52 9.78 1.46
C ASN A 60 26.71 8.94 0.46
N CYS A 61 25.38 9.09 0.45
CA CYS A 61 24.47 8.30 -0.37
C CYS A 61 23.13 8.97 -0.61
N ARG A 62 22.30 8.38 -1.48
CA ARG A 62 20.93 8.84 -1.73
C ARG A 62 20.06 8.84 -0.47
N PHE A 63 20.12 7.78 0.35
CA PHE A 63 19.32 7.73 1.57
C PHE A 63 19.79 8.74 2.62
N CYS A 64 21.10 9.02 2.71
CA CYS A 64 21.60 10.11 3.55
C CYS A 64 21.16 11.48 3.04
N HIS A 65 20.94 11.63 1.74
CA HIS A 65 20.33 12.83 1.16
C HIS A 65 18.84 12.92 1.51
N ASP A 66 18.09 11.83 1.27
CA ASP A 66 16.65 11.76 1.49
C ASP A 66 16.31 11.92 2.99
N ASP A 67 17.17 11.43 3.90
CA ASP A 67 17.06 11.67 5.35
C ASP A 67 17.23 13.16 5.72
N ALA A 68 17.96 13.92 4.91
CA ALA A 68 18.37 15.31 5.20
C ALA A 68 17.66 16.35 4.30
N SER A 69 16.78 15.91 3.40
CA SER A 69 16.18 16.73 2.35
C SER A 69 14.74 16.30 2.09
N ASP A 70 13.91 17.23 1.61
CA ASP A 70 12.49 17.02 1.29
C ASP A 70 12.25 16.53 -0.16
N HIS A 71 13.32 16.14 -0.85
CA HIS A 71 13.31 15.70 -2.23
C HIS A 71 14.29 14.54 -2.42
N THR A 72 14.26 13.90 -3.59
CA THR A 72 15.06 12.71 -3.89
C THR A 72 16.10 12.97 -4.99
N ILE A 73 17.18 12.20 -4.98
CA ILE A 73 18.22 12.27 -6.02
C ILE A 73 17.80 11.48 -7.25
N VAL A 74 17.95 12.09 -8.43
CA VAL A 74 17.87 11.36 -9.70
C VAL A 74 19.22 10.67 -9.95
N ARG A 75 19.28 9.37 -9.64
CA ARG A 75 20.49 8.54 -9.66
C ARG A 75 21.34 8.63 -10.94
N SER A 76 20.70 8.65 -12.11
CA SER A 76 21.38 8.68 -13.41
C SER A 76 22.11 9.99 -13.70
N GLU A 77 21.72 11.08 -13.03
CA GLU A 77 22.28 12.41 -13.26
C GLU A 77 23.43 12.77 -12.31
N THR A 78 23.70 11.92 -11.32
CA THR A 78 24.83 12.09 -10.41
C THR A 78 26.14 11.87 -11.19
N LYS A 79 26.92 12.94 -11.40
CA LYS A 79 28.14 12.89 -12.20
C LYS A 79 29.43 12.93 -11.40
N MET A 80 29.43 13.57 -10.23
CA MET A 80 30.65 13.80 -9.46
C MET A 80 30.71 12.95 -8.19
N MET A 81 31.93 12.59 -7.81
CA MET A 81 32.27 11.94 -6.55
C MET A 81 33.43 12.66 -5.86
N LEU A 82 33.46 12.57 -4.53
CA LEU A 82 34.53 13.05 -3.67
C LEU A 82 35.18 11.83 -2.99
N CYS A 83 36.47 11.63 -3.23
CA CYS A 83 37.23 10.53 -2.64
C CYS A 83 37.47 10.78 -1.14
N MET A 84 37.03 9.88 -0.27
CA MET A 84 37.25 10.02 1.18
C MET A 84 38.68 9.68 1.60
N HIS A 85 39.49 9.06 0.74
CA HIS A 85 40.88 8.72 1.06
C HIS A 85 41.83 9.92 0.88
N CYS A 86 41.67 10.68 -0.21
CA CYS A 86 42.59 11.74 -0.62
C CYS A 86 41.89 13.07 -0.99
N GLN A 87 40.58 13.19 -0.73
CA GLN A 87 39.81 14.43 -0.92
C GLN A 87 39.74 14.94 -2.37
N THR A 88 40.12 14.11 -3.34
CA THR A 88 40.00 14.45 -4.77
C THR A 88 38.54 14.43 -5.21
N ILE A 89 38.10 15.53 -5.82
CA ILE A 89 36.83 15.64 -6.53
C ILE A 89 37.06 15.23 -7.98
N GLN A 90 36.21 14.35 -8.50
CA GLN A 90 36.33 13.82 -9.85
C GLN A 90 34.97 13.33 -10.37
N ASP A 91 34.93 12.93 -11.62
CA ASP A 91 33.78 12.20 -12.16
C ASP A 91 33.59 10.85 -11.45
N ALA A 92 32.33 10.47 -11.30
CA ALA A 92 31.89 9.24 -10.68
C ALA A 92 32.52 8.05 -11.39
N ALA A 93 33.35 7.32 -10.65
CA ALA A 93 34.09 6.17 -11.16
C ALA A 93 34.31 5.12 -10.05
N GLN A 94 34.76 3.93 -10.45
CA GLN A 94 35.09 2.85 -9.53
C GLN A 94 36.37 3.12 -8.72
N ASN A 95 37.30 3.88 -9.31
CA ASN A 95 38.62 4.16 -8.74
C ASN A 95 38.86 5.67 -8.67
N CYS A 96 39.60 6.08 -7.64
CA CYS A 96 40.07 7.45 -7.57
C CYS A 96 41.15 7.71 -8.64
N SER A 97 41.06 8.82 -9.37
CA SER A 97 42.03 9.20 -10.40
C SER A 97 43.38 9.60 -9.80
N SER A 98 43.37 10.19 -8.60
CA SER A 98 44.55 10.66 -7.87
C SER A 98 45.25 9.54 -7.09
N CYS A 99 44.61 9.00 -6.03
CA CYS A 99 45.23 7.99 -5.17
C CYS A 99 45.07 6.54 -5.65
N LYS A 100 44.36 6.30 -6.76
CA LYS A 100 44.09 4.97 -7.35
C LYS A 100 43.33 3.98 -6.45
N ALA A 101 42.94 4.39 -5.25
CA ALA A 101 42.12 3.59 -4.35
C ALA A 101 40.82 3.15 -5.04
N ARG A 102 40.40 1.92 -4.78
CA ARG A 102 39.11 1.38 -5.22
C ARG A 102 38.05 1.86 -4.23
N MET A 103 36.97 2.46 -4.73
CA MET A 103 35.94 3.07 -3.87
C MET A 103 34.94 2.04 -3.32
N ALA A 104 34.78 0.91 -4.00
CA ALA A 104 33.91 -0.18 -3.57
C ALA A 104 34.25 -1.50 -4.29
N VAL A 105 33.91 -2.63 -3.68
CA VAL A 105 33.86 -3.94 -4.36
C VAL A 105 32.92 -3.87 -5.57
N TYR A 106 31.70 -3.35 -5.41
CA TYR A 106 30.72 -3.18 -6.48
C TYR A 106 30.51 -1.69 -6.82
N TYR A 107 30.59 -1.36 -8.11
CA TYR A 107 30.18 -0.07 -8.65
C TYR A 107 29.30 -0.25 -9.87
N CYS A 108 28.17 0.45 -9.88
CA CYS A 108 27.29 0.53 -11.04
C CYS A 108 27.31 1.94 -11.62
N GLU A 109 27.71 2.06 -12.89
CA GLU A 109 27.78 3.34 -13.58
C GLU A 109 26.40 3.94 -13.86
N ALA A 110 25.41 3.13 -14.22
CA ALA A 110 24.05 3.59 -14.51
C ALA A 110 23.31 4.07 -13.25
N CYS A 111 23.51 3.40 -12.11
CA CYS A 111 22.85 3.73 -10.85
C CYS A 111 23.67 4.65 -9.93
N LYS A 112 24.97 4.83 -10.21
CA LYS A 112 25.93 5.52 -9.34
C LYS A 112 25.88 4.97 -7.91
N LEU A 113 25.90 3.64 -7.81
CA LEU A 113 25.88 2.89 -6.56
C LEU A 113 27.27 2.33 -6.28
N TRP A 114 27.79 2.59 -5.08
CA TRP A 114 29.03 2.02 -4.54
C TRP A 114 28.69 1.23 -3.27
N ASP A 115 29.01 -0.07 -3.24
CA ASP A 115 28.93 -0.91 -2.03
C ASP A 115 30.20 -1.78 -1.93
N ASP A 116 30.94 -1.59 -0.84
CA ASP A 116 32.20 -2.25 -0.52
C ASP A 116 32.03 -3.49 0.36
N ASP A 117 30.81 -3.98 0.57
CA ASP A 117 30.57 -5.22 1.28
C ASP A 117 30.85 -6.45 0.39
N PRO A 118 31.93 -7.23 0.63
CA PRO A 118 32.26 -8.40 -0.19
C PRO A 118 31.26 -9.55 -0.04
N LYS A 119 30.40 -9.53 0.99
CA LYS A 119 29.38 -10.55 1.21
C LYS A 119 28.12 -10.32 0.38
N LYS A 120 27.91 -9.09 -0.10
CA LYS A 120 26.73 -8.76 -0.89
C LYS A 120 27.03 -8.99 -2.37
N HIS A 121 26.20 -9.80 -3.01
CA HIS A 121 26.17 -9.88 -4.46
C HIS A 121 25.14 -8.87 -4.96
N ILE A 122 25.56 -7.95 -5.79
CA ILE A 122 24.71 -6.92 -6.38
C ILE A 122 24.88 -7.00 -7.89
N TYR A 123 23.79 -6.88 -8.62
CA TYR A 123 23.79 -6.83 -10.09
C TYR A 123 22.91 -5.69 -10.58
N HIS A 124 23.22 -5.17 -11.75
CA HIS A 124 22.36 -4.23 -12.45
C HIS A 124 21.42 -5.00 -13.38
N CYS A 125 20.13 -4.66 -13.35
CA CYS A 125 19.19 -5.13 -14.37
C CYS A 125 18.90 -3.97 -15.32
N ASP A 126 19.29 -4.12 -16.59
CA ASP A 126 19.11 -3.09 -17.61
C ASP A 126 17.62 -2.82 -17.88
N ASP A 127 16.80 -3.87 -17.92
CA ASP A 127 15.35 -3.75 -18.17
C ASP A 127 14.63 -2.98 -17.04
N CYS A 128 15.00 -3.22 -15.77
CA CYS A 128 14.45 -2.45 -14.64
C CYS A 128 15.17 -1.11 -14.45
N GLY A 129 16.36 -0.94 -15.03
CA GLY A 129 17.25 0.18 -14.84
C GLY A 129 17.76 0.36 -13.40
N ILE A 130 17.68 -0.65 -12.52
CA ILE A 130 18.11 -0.53 -11.10
C ILE A 130 19.01 -1.69 -10.67
N CYS A 131 19.83 -1.45 -9.65
CA CYS A 131 20.62 -2.51 -9.01
C CYS A 131 19.76 -3.31 -8.03
N ARG A 132 19.91 -4.64 -8.05
CA ARG A 132 19.25 -5.59 -7.16
C ARG A 132 20.29 -6.44 -6.43
N ILE A 133 19.92 -6.99 -5.28
CA ILE A 133 20.76 -7.95 -4.54
C ILE A 133 20.54 -9.35 -5.12
N GLY A 134 21.63 -10.01 -5.51
CA GLY A 134 21.65 -11.35 -6.10
C GLY A 134 22.96 -11.60 -6.87
N GLN A 135 23.18 -12.85 -7.28
CA GLN A 135 24.30 -13.27 -8.11
C GLN A 135 24.18 -12.81 -9.56
N GLY A 136 22.97 -12.50 -10.04
CA GLY A 136 22.73 -11.86 -11.32
C GLY A 136 21.62 -12.49 -12.15
N LEU A 137 21.29 -11.82 -13.25
CA LEU A 137 20.37 -12.35 -14.26
C LEU A 137 20.94 -13.64 -14.88
N GLY A 138 20.11 -14.68 -14.96
CA GLY A 138 20.48 -16.01 -15.47
C GLY A 138 21.23 -16.89 -14.47
N ARG A 139 21.42 -16.44 -13.21
CA ARG A 139 21.97 -17.25 -12.12
C ARG A 139 20.91 -17.56 -11.09
N ASP A 140 20.61 -16.60 -10.22
CA ASP A 140 19.62 -16.70 -9.16
C ASP A 140 18.37 -15.86 -9.44
N TYR A 141 18.45 -14.90 -10.36
CA TYR A 141 17.31 -14.10 -10.82
C TYR A 141 17.12 -14.16 -12.33
N PHE A 142 15.91 -13.84 -12.78
CA PHE A 142 15.59 -13.55 -14.18
C PHE A 142 14.67 -12.32 -14.22
N HIS A 143 14.68 -11.60 -15.34
CA HIS A 143 13.76 -10.49 -15.57
C HIS A 143 12.56 -11.00 -16.41
N CYS A 144 11.35 -10.83 -15.89
CA CYS A 144 10.14 -11.11 -16.64
C CYS A 144 9.67 -9.85 -17.37
N LYS A 145 9.83 -9.80 -18.70
CA LYS A 145 9.44 -8.64 -19.52
C LYS A 145 7.96 -8.30 -19.47
N LYS A 146 7.09 -9.31 -19.33
CA LYS A 146 5.64 -9.10 -19.23
C LYS A 146 5.25 -8.46 -17.90
N CYS A 147 5.87 -8.92 -16.82
CA CYS A 147 5.61 -8.44 -15.47
C CYS A 147 6.47 -7.20 -15.12
N ASN A 148 7.46 -6.87 -15.95
CA ASN A 148 8.45 -5.81 -15.77
C ASN A 148 9.18 -5.88 -14.41
N VAL A 149 9.54 -7.08 -13.96
CA VAL A 149 10.11 -7.32 -12.62
C VAL A 149 11.20 -8.39 -12.64
N CYS A 150 12.22 -8.22 -11.79
CA CYS A 150 13.22 -9.24 -11.50
C CYS A 150 12.70 -10.21 -10.44
N MET A 151 12.70 -11.50 -10.73
CA MET A 151 12.22 -12.56 -9.83
C MET A 151 13.28 -13.66 -9.71
N ASN A 152 13.20 -14.48 -8.65
CA ASN A 152 14.08 -15.62 -8.49
C ASN A 152 13.92 -16.60 -9.68
N ILE A 153 15.02 -17.16 -10.20
CA ILE A 153 15.03 -18.06 -11.36
C ILE A 153 14.09 -19.27 -11.19
N GLN A 154 13.84 -19.72 -9.96
CA GLN A 154 12.90 -20.81 -9.67
C GLN A 154 11.44 -20.49 -10.09
N LEU A 155 11.11 -19.22 -10.26
CA LEU A 155 9.79 -18.75 -10.67
C LEU A 155 9.64 -18.60 -12.18
N GLN A 156 10.71 -18.76 -12.98
CA GLN A 156 10.71 -18.45 -14.42
C GLN A 156 9.53 -19.04 -15.18
N ASP A 157 9.19 -20.30 -14.89
CA ASP A 157 8.10 -21.02 -15.55
C ASP A 157 6.88 -21.28 -14.65
N LYS A 158 6.92 -20.84 -13.39
CA LYS A 158 5.89 -21.13 -12.38
C LYS A 158 5.04 -19.92 -12.00
N HIS A 159 5.52 -18.71 -12.24
CA HIS A 159 4.77 -17.51 -11.87
C HIS A 159 3.61 -17.26 -12.84
N LYS A 160 2.45 -16.90 -12.28
CA LYS A 160 1.35 -16.36 -13.07
C LYS A 160 1.68 -14.90 -13.39
N CYS A 161 2.05 -14.60 -14.63
CA CYS A 161 2.40 -13.24 -14.97
C CYS A 161 1.15 -12.36 -15.10
N ILE A 162 1.17 -11.24 -14.37
CA ILE A 162 0.18 -10.17 -14.41
C ILE A 162 0.93 -8.93 -14.89
N GLU A 163 0.51 -8.35 -16.01
CA GLU A 163 1.24 -7.24 -16.64
C GLU A 163 1.27 -6.01 -15.73
N ARG A 164 2.47 -5.40 -15.62
CA ARG A 164 2.71 -4.11 -14.93
C ARG A 164 2.14 -4.00 -13.51
N ASN A 165 2.05 -5.12 -12.80
CA ASN A 165 1.40 -5.16 -11.49
C ASN A 165 2.08 -4.26 -10.43
N LEU A 166 3.41 -4.11 -10.51
CA LEU A 166 4.17 -3.26 -9.58
C LEU A 166 4.22 -1.78 -9.98
N GLU A 167 3.69 -1.40 -11.14
CA GLU A 167 3.61 0.00 -11.59
C GLU A 167 2.38 0.69 -10.96
N CYS A 168 2.19 0.53 -9.66
CA CYS A 168 1.11 1.14 -8.91
C CYS A 168 1.56 1.58 -7.51
N ASP A 169 0.80 2.50 -6.92
CA ASP A 169 0.98 2.91 -5.54
C ASP A 169 0.31 1.92 -4.60
N CYS A 170 0.92 1.71 -3.43
CA CYS A 170 0.31 0.90 -2.39
C CYS A 170 -1.03 1.53 -1.95
N PRO A 171 -2.17 0.81 -2.03
CA PRO A 171 -3.49 1.35 -1.64
C PRO A 171 -3.59 1.67 -0.14
N ILE A 172 -2.63 1.23 0.68
CA ILE A 172 -2.61 1.48 2.12
C ILE A 172 -1.75 2.70 2.49
N CYS A 173 -0.53 2.80 1.95
CA CYS A 173 0.40 3.89 2.31
C CYS A 173 0.63 4.93 1.20
N GLY A 174 0.16 4.70 -0.02
CA GLY A 174 0.32 5.61 -1.16
C GLY A 174 1.74 5.66 -1.75
N GLU A 175 2.67 4.85 -1.25
CA GLU A 175 4.03 4.79 -1.80
C GLU A 175 4.09 3.95 -3.08
N TYR A 176 4.85 4.42 -4.06
CA TYR A 176 5.08 3.73 -5.33
C TYR A 176 5.89 2.43 -5.12
N MET A 177 5.29 1.29 -5.45
CA MET A 177 5.82 -0.03 -5.09
C MET A 177 7.13 -0.38 -5.83
N PHE A 178 7.31 0.09 -7.07
CA PHE A 178 8.48 -0.29 -7.86
C PHE A 178 9.79 0.30 -7.32
N THR A 179 9.75 1.52 -6.79
CA THR A 179 10.94 2.23 -6.28
C THR A 179 11.06 2.20 -4.76
N SER A 180 10.04 1.74 -4.03
CA SER A 180 10.10 1.59 -2.58
C SER A 180 11.16 0.56 -2.17
N THR A 181 11.72 0.77 -0.97
CA THR A 181 12.62 -0.18 -0.28
C THR A 181 11.83 -1.14 0.63
N SER A 182 10.51 -0.97 0.68
CA SER A 182 9.63 -1.90 1.39
C SER A 182 9.43 -3.16 0.54
N THR A 183 9.50 -4.33 1.17
CA THR A 183 9.22 -5.61 0.51
C THR A 183 7.79 -5.62 0.00
N VAL A 184 7.59 -6.01 -1.26
CA VAL A 184 6.27 -6.11 -1.88
C VAL A 184 5.85 -7.58 -1.92
N ILE A 185 4.62 -7.84 -1.53
CA ILE A 185 4.02 -9.18 -1.57
C ILE A 185 2.87 -9.22 -2.56
N PHE A 186 2.58 -10.41 -3.08
CA PHE A 186 1.44 -10.66 -3.96
C PHE A 186 0.38 -11.42 -3.17
N MET A 187 -0.81 -10.86 -3.09
CA MET A 187 -1.97 -11.52 -2.49
C MET A 187 -2.49 -12.63 -3.42
N PRO A 188 -3.29 -13.59 -2.93
CA PRO A 188 -3.81 -14.69 -3.75
C PRO A 188 -4.66 -14.23 -4.96
N CYS A 189 -5.30 -13.06 -4.83
CA CYS A 189 -6.05 -12.43 -5.92
C CYS A 189 -5.15 -11.85 -7.02
N GLY A 190 -3.84 -11.78 -6.80
CA GLY A 190 -2.84 -11.24 -7.72
C GLY A 190 -2.44 -9.79 -7.44
N HIS A 191 -3.23 -9.00 -6.71
CA HIS A 191 -2.85 -7.63 -6.34
C HIS A 191 -1.68 -7.61 -5.35
N CYS A 192 -0.88 -6.54 -5.39
CA CYS A 192 0.29 -6.40 -4.54
C CYS A 192 0.15 -5.23 -3.56
N ILE A 193 0.81 -5.35 -2.39
CA ILE A 193 0.97 -4.31 -1.37
C ILE A 193 2.31 -4.55 -0.64
N HIS A 194 2.79 -3.58 0.14
CA HIS A 194 3.98 -3.78 0.99
C HIS A 194 3.71 -4.83 2.08
N SER A 195 4.71 -5.65 2.45
CA SER A 195 4.61 -6.68 3.50
C SER A 195 4.10 -6.10 4.81
N ARG A 196 4.67 -4.96 5.23
CA ARG A 196 4.23 -4.25 6.43
C ARG A 196 2.77 -3.80 6.34
N CYS A 197 2.37 -3.25 5.19
CA CYS A 197 0.98 -2.86 4.96
C CYS A 197 0.04 -4.07 5.00
N HIS A 198 0.47 -5.21 4.47
CA HIS A 198 -0.30 -6.46 4.55
C HIS A 198 -0.46 -6.94 5.98
N GLU A 199 0.63 -7.05 6.74
CA GLU A 199 0.62 -7.52 8.13
C GLU A 199 -0.29 -6.65 9.01
N ASP A 200 -0.31 -5.34 8.80
CA ASP A 200 -1.18 -4.44 9.54
C ASP A 200 -2.64 -4.52 9.06
N TYR A 201 -2.85 -4.68 7.76
CA TYR A 201 -4.19 -4.70 7.17
C TYR A 201 -4.96 -5.99 7.46
N ILE A 202 -4.31 -7.16 7.45
CA ILE A 202 -4.97 -8.44 7.74
C ILE A 202 -5.49 -8.55 9.18
N LYS A 203 -5.01 -7.71 10.09
CA LYS A 203 -5.51 -7.62 11.47
C LYS A 203 -6.92 -7.05 11.55
N THR A 204 -7.37 -6.32 10.53
CA THR A 204 -8.67 -5.63 10.52
C THR A 204 -9.57 -6.04 9.36
N SER A 205 -9.03 -6.56 8.25
CA SER A 205 -9.79 -6.99 7.09
C SER A 205 -9.27 -8.30 6.52
N TYR A 206 -10.18 -9.19 6.14
CA TYR A 206 -9.86 -10.42 5.40
C TYR A 206 -9.95 -10.25 3.88
N GLN A 207 -10.39 -9.08 3.39
CA GLN A 207 -10.66 -8.81 1.98
C GLN A 207 -9.54 -7.99 1.35
N CYS A 208 -9.20 -8.23 0.10
CA CYS A 208 -8.22 -7.42 -0.63
C CYS A 208 -8.68 -5.95 -0.74
N PRO A 209 -7.83 -4.96 -0.42
CA PRO A 209 -8.22 -3.55 -0.49
C PRO A 209 -8.49 -3.07 -1.93
N THR A 210 -8.01 -3.81 -2.93
CA THR A 210 -8.15 -3.45 -4.34
C THR A 210 -9.38 -4.09 -4.98
N CYS A 211 -9.62 -5.39 -4.73
CA CYS A 211 -10.67 -6.15 -5.42
C CYS A 211 -11.64 -6.89 -4.50
N TRP A 212 -11.52 -6.70 -3.19
CA TRP A 212 -12.46 -7.19 -2.18
C TRP A 212 -12.56 -8.72 -2.06
N LYS A 213 -11.71 -9.47 -2.78
CA LYS A 213 -11.58 -10.94 -2.65
C LYS A 213 -10.97 -11.33 -1.31
N SER A 214 -11.42 -12.44 -0.75
CA SER A 214 -10.87 -13.02 0.47
C SER A 214 -9.37 -13.34 0.30
N LEU A 215 -8.56 -12.97 1.30
CA LEU A 215 -7.09 -13.11 1.30
C LEU A 215 -6.63 -14.48 1.80
N GLY A 216 -7.51 -15.27 2.40
CA GLY A 216 -7.20 -16.59 2.95
C GLY A 216 -8.42 -17.52 2.90
N ASP A 217 -8.27 -18.72 3.46
CA ASP A 217 -9.39 -19.65 3.60
C ASP A 217 -10.34 -19.18 4.70
N MET A 218 -11.56 -18.84 4.29
CA MET A 218 -12.62 -18.37 5.19
C MET A 218 -13.63 -19.49 5.51
N SER A 219 -13.34 -20.75 5.20
CA SER A 219 -14.23 -21.90 5.42
C SER A 219 -14.76 -21.98 6.86
N VAL A 220 -13.88 -21.88 7.86
CA VAL A 220 -14.23 -21.90 9.29
C VAL A 220 -15.10 -20.70 9.67
N TYR A 221 -14.79 -19.53 9.12
CA TYR A 221 -15.58 -18.31 9.35
C TYR A 221 -17.00 -18.45 8.79
N TYR A 222 -17.11 -18.91 7.55
CA TYR A 222 -18.38 -19.12 6.87
C TYR A 222 -19.21 -20.20 7.55
N SER A 223 -18.59 -21.24 8.11
CA SER A 223 -19.29 -22.22 8.94
C SER A 223 -19.90 -21.60 10.19
N LYS A 224 -19.25 -20.61 10.82
CA LYS A 224 -19.84 -19.89 11.96
C LYS A 224 -21.03 -19.03 11.52
N ILE A 225 -20.95 -18.41 10.34
CA ILE A 225 -22.07 -17.67 9.75
C ILE A 225 -23.23 -18.63 9.46
N ASP A 226 -22.97 -19.80 8.88
CA ASP A 226 -23.99 -20.83 8.62
C ASP A 226 -24.77 -21.17 9.92
N SER A 227 -24.07 -21.38 11.05
CA SER A 227 -24.71 -21.63 12.35
C SER A 227 -25.58 -20.47 12.83
N LEU A 228 -25.10 -19.23 12.68
CA LEU A 228 -25.85 -18.04 13.10
C LEU A 228 -27.12 -17.84 12.27
N LEU A 229 -27.06 -18.07 10.95
CA LEU A 229 -28.23 -17.99 10.08
C LEU A 229 -29.24 -19.11 10.37
N ALA A 230 -28.77 -20.29 10.79
CA ALA A 230 -29.64 -21.40 11.18
C ALA A 230 -30.37 -21.12 12.51
N GLU A 231 -29.73 -20.44 13.45
CA GLU A 231 -30.34 -20.01 14.71
C GLU A 231 -31.32 -18.84 14.51
N GLN A 232 -31.04 -17.95 13.56
CA GLN A 232 -31.85 -16.77 13.25
C GLN A 232 -32.73 -16.97 12.01
N THR A 233 -33.67 -17.91 12.08
CA THR A 233 -34.56 -18.18 10.95
C THR A 233 -35.39 -16.94 10.58
N MET A 234 -35.44 -16.60 9.29
CA MET A 234 -36.21 -15.46 8.80
C MET A 234 -37.72 -15.60 9.09
N PRO A 235 -38.42 -14.52 9.50
CA PRO A 235 -39.87 -14.56 9.68
C PRO A 235 -40.59 -14.94 8.38
N ALA A 236 -41.77 -15.56 8.52
CA ALA A 236 -42.55 -16.07 7.40
C ALA A 236 -42.86 -15.02 6.31
N ASP A 237 -43.01 -13.75 6.70
CA ASP A 237 -43.30 -12.64 5.77
C ASP A 237 -42.18 -12.39 4.74
N TYR A 238 -40.95 -12.78 5.09
CA TYR A 238 -39.75 -12.61 4.26
C TYR A 238 -39.34 -13.89 3.54
N ALA A 239 -40.01 -15.03 3.79
CA ALA A 239 -39.63 -16.33 3.22
C ALA A 239 -39.64 -16.37 1.70
N ASN A 240 -40.47 -15.53 1.06
CA ASN A 240 -40.59 -15.43 -0.39
C ASN A 240 -39.71 -14.33 -1.01
N ILE A 241 -38.83 -13.71 -0.24
CA ILE A 241 -37.93 -12.66 -0.72
C ILE A 241 -36.58 -13.29 -1.04
N PHE A 242 -36.08 -12.97 -2.23
CA PHE A 242 -34.81 -13.45 -2.77
C PHE A 242 -33.93 -12.27 -3.15
N SER A 243 -32.63 -12.50 -3.10
CA SER A 243 -31.63 -11.52 -3.52
C SER A 243 -30.74 -12.12 -4.60
N ILE A 244 -30.49 -11.33 -5.66
CA ILE A 244 -29.40 -11.58 -6.59
C ILE A 244 -28.14 -10.99 -5.98
N VAL A 245 -27.14 -11.84 -5.81
CA VAL A 245 -25.84 -11.45 -5.26
C VAL A 245 -24.71 -11.72 -6.24
N LEU A 246 -23.70 -10.86 -6.23
CA LEU A 246 -22.41 -11.11 -6.87
C LEU A 246 -21.40 -11.52 -5.81
N CYS A 247 -20.84 -12.71 -5.94
CA CYS A 247 -19.77 -13.15 -5.04
C CYS A 247 -18.43 -12.54 -5.47
N ASN A 248 -17.73 -11.87 -4.55
CA ASN A 248 -16.42 -11.29 -4.83
C ASN A 248 -15.36 -12.39 -5.05
N ASP A 249 -15.47 -13.52 -4.37
CA ASP A 249 -14.45 -14.58 -4.45
C ASP A 249 -14.53 -15.37 -5.76
N CYS A 250 -15.72 -15.84 -6.14
CA CYS A 250 -15.90 -16.67 -7.33
C CYS A 250 -16.45 -15.92 -8.55
N GLU A 251 -16.76 -14.62 -8.42
CA GLU A 251 -17.24 -13.71 -9.49
C GLU A 251 -18.51 -14.19 -10.20
N VAL A 252 -19.29 -15.05 -9.56
CA VAL A 252 -20.55 -15.57 -10.11
C VAL A 252 -21.71 -14.84 -9.46
N LYS A 253 -22.70 -14.50 -10.29
CA LYS A 253 -24.01 -14.06 -9.82
C LYS A 253 -24.82 -15.29 -9.43
N SER A 254 -25.36 -15.28 -8.22
CA SER A 254 -26.27 -16.32 -7.76
C SER A 254 -27.48 -15.69 -7.09
N GLU A 255 -28.56 -16.42 -7.08
CA GLU A 255 -29.74 -16.06 -6.32
C GLU A 255 -29.75 -16.82 -5.01
N THR A 256 -30.10 -16.15 -3.93
CA THR A 256 -30.18 -16.72 -2.58
C THR A 256 -31.41 -16.18 -1.86
N PRO A 257 -32.01 -16.94 -0.94
CA PRO A 257 -33.00 -16.39 -0.01
C PRO A 257 -32.45 -15.15 0.69
N TYR A 258 -33.30 -14.14 0.86
CA TYR A 258 -32.95 -12.91 1.56
C TYR A 258 -32.76 -13.17 3.06
N HIS A 259 -31.70 -12.63 3.64
CA HIS A 259 -31.49 -12.59 5.09
C HIS A 259 -30.99 -11.21 5.51
N PHE A 260 -31.37 -10.75 6.70
CA PHE A 260 -30.98 -9.43 7.21
C PHE A 260 -29.48 -9.23 7.42
N LEU A 261 -28.67 -10.29 7.41
CA LEU A 261 -27.26 -10.25 7.81
C LEU A 261 -26.34 -10.65 6.66
N TYR A 262 -26.50 -11.88 6.17
CA TYR A 262 -25.58 -12.45 5.19
C TYR A 262 -26.34 -13.16 4.07
N HIS A 263 -25.79 -13.05 2.86
CA HIS A 263 -26.33 -13.70 1.69
C HIS A 263 -25.31 -14.72 1.19
N ARG A 264 -25.74 -15.96 0.99
CA ARG A 264 -24.83 -17.05 0.64
C ARG A 264 -24.64 -17.11 -0.87
N CYS A 265 -23.40 -17.28 -1.32
CA CYS A 265 -23.12 -17.63 -2.70
C CYS A 265 -23.47 -19.10 -2.97
N ASP A 266 -24.24 -19.38 -4.02
CA ASP A 266 -24.63 -20.76 -4.35
C ASP A 266 -23.44 -21.62 -4.83
N LYS A 267 -22.50 -21.02 -5.57
CA LYS A 267 -21.35 -21.72 -6.16
C LYS A 267 -20.27 -22.10 -5.15
N CYS A 268 -19.74 -21.12 -4.41
CA CYS A 268 -18.62 -21.33 -3.49
C CYS A 268 -19.06 -21.46 -2.03
N ARG A 269 -20.35 -21.28 -1.73
CA ARG A 269 -20.92 -21.29 -0.38
C ARG A 269 -20.35 -20.23 0.57
N GLY A 270 -19.62 -19.26 0.03
CA GLY A 270 -19.05 -18.15 0.78
C GLY A 270 -20.04 -17.00 0.98
N TYR A 271 -19.67 -16.10 1.90
CA TYR A 271 -20.47 -14.93 2.31
C TYR A 271 -19.87 -13.59 1.89
N ASN A 272 -18.73 -13.60 1.18
CA ASN A 272 -18.15 -12.40 0.58
C ASN A 272 -18.92 -12.00 -0.68
N THR A 273 -20.14 -11.49 -0.49
CA THR A 273 -21.09 -11.19 -1.57
C THR A 273 -21.63 -9.77 -1.48
N LYS A 274 -21.86 -9.15 -2.64
CA LYS A 274 -22.58 -7.88 -2.76
C LYS A 274 -23.99 -8.13 -3.27
N VAL A 275 -25.00 -7.59 -2.58
CA VAL A 275 -26.39 -7.62 -3.04
C VAL A 275 -26.54 -6.66 -4.22
N LEU A 276 -27.08 -7.16 -5.34
CA LEU A 276 -27.37 -6.36 -6.53
C LEU A 276 -28.84 -5.94 -6.55
N GLU A 277 -29.74 -6.87 -6.25
CA GLU A 277 -31.19 -6.67 -6.31
C GLU A 277 -31.86 -7.60 -5.30
N THR A 278 -32.97 -7.14 -4.71
CA THR A 278 -33.83 -7.94 -3.83
C THR A 278 -35.25 -7.85 -4.34
N PHE A 279 -35.90 -8.99 -4.51
CA PHE A 279 -37.24 -9.09 -5.08
C PHE A 279 -38.07 -10.14 -4.35
N LYS A 280 -39.39 -9.97 -4.38
CA LYS A 280 -40.35 -10.90 -3.78
C LYS A 280 -40.93 -11.81 -4.86
N ARG A 281 -40.90 -13.13 -4.62
CA ARG A 281 -41.62 -14.09 -5.45
C ARG A 281 -43.05 -14.24 -4.97
N VAL A 282 -44.00 -14.10 -5.89
CA VAL A 282 -45.41 -14.43 -5.65
C VAL A 282 -45.72 -15.67 -6.48
N GLY A 283 -46.25 -16.72 -5.84
CA GLY A 283 -46.61 -17.97 -6.53
C GLY A 283 -47.84 -17.79 -7.43
N THR A 284 -47.74 -18.29 -8.68
CA THR A 284 -48.78 -18.48 -9.73
C THR A 284 -49.82 -17.35 -9.80
N ASP A 285 -49.53 -16.23 -10.50
CA ASP A 285 -49.92 -16.05 -11.92
C ASP A 285 -48.90 -15.22 -12.74
N GLY A 286 -47.64 -15.68 -12.81
CA GLY A 286 -46.73 -15.31 -13.90
C GLY A 286 -46.32 -13.83 -14.03
N GLN A 287 -46.61 -12.97 -13.07
CA GLN A 287 -46.12 -11.59 -13.06
C GLN A 287 -45.00 -11.44 -12.02
N VAL A 288 -43.77 -11.32 -12.51
CA VAL A 288 -42.62 -10.84 -11.73
C VAL A 288 -42.87 -9.36 -11.46
N GLN A 289 -43.28 -9.01 -10.25
CA GLN A 289 -43.21 -7.61 -9.81
C GLN A 289 -41.83 -7.36 -9.25
N VAL A 290 -41.04 -6.59 -10.00
CA VAL A 290 -39.87 -5.88 -9.47
C VAL A 290 -40.43 -4.93 -8.40
N VAL A 291 -40.22 -5.27 -7.13
CA VAL A 291 -40.49 -4.32 -6.05
C VAL A 291 -39.38 -3.28 -6.11
N ASP A 292 -39.76 -2.03 -6.42
CA ASP A 292 -38.86 -0.90 -6.36
C ASP A 292 -38.10 -0.89 -5.03
N ASN A 293 -36.78 -0.68 -5.10
CA ASN A 293 -35.84 -0.69 -3.99
C ASN A 293 -36.46 -0.14 -2.70
N ALA A 294 -36.89 -1.05 -1.82
CA ALA A 294 -37.15 -0.69 -0.44
C ALA A 294 -35.79 -0.43 0.22
N ILE A 295 -35.36 0.83 0.19
CA ILE A 295 -34.40 1.34 1.16
C ILE A 295 -35.05 1.11 2.52
N ALA A 296 -34.60 0.07 3.23
CA ALA A 296 -34.98 -0.16 4.61
C ALA A 296 -34.37 0.95 5.47
N SER A 297 -35.07 2.09 5.54
CA SER A 297 -34.92 3.05 6.62
C SER A 297 -35.51 2.42 7.87
N GLY A 298 -34.66 1.94 8.78
CA GLY A 298 -35.10 1.34 10.04
C GLY A 298 -33.98 1.07 11.04
N THR A 299 -33.81 2.03 11.95
CA THR A 299 -33.14 1.96 13.28
C THR A 299 -31.62 1.83 13.35
N THR A 300 -31.03 2.86 13.98
CA THR A 300 -29.65 2.97 14.42
C THR A 300 -29.27 1.84 15.39
N GLY A 301 -28.72 0.76 14.84
CA GLY A 301 -27.81 -0.16 15.52
C GLY A 301 -26.51 -0.17 14.73
N THR A 302 -25.36 -0.15 15.40
CA THR A 302 -24.04 -0.15 14.75
C THR A 302 -23.87 -1.41 13.89
N VAL A 303 -24.08 -1.26 12.58
CA VAL A 303 -23.79 -2.27 11.56
C VAL A 303 -22.27 -2.28 11.33
N PRO A 304 -21.59 -3.45 11.24
CA PRO A 304 -20.19 -3.48 10.84
C PRO A 304 -20.04 -2.94 9.40
N GLU A 305 -18.99 -2.15 9.18
CA GLU A 305 -18.67 -1.34 7.99
C GLU A 305 -18.50 -2.10 6.65
N ASN A 306 -18.87 -3.38 6.58
CA ASN A 306 -18.51 -4.29 5.49
C ASN A 306 -19.54 -4.38 4.37
N ASN A 307 -20.53 -3.49 4.30
CA ASN A 307 -21.56 -3.54 3.27
C ASN A 307 -22.00 -2.15 2.75
N ILE A 308 -21.03 -1.31 2.38
CA ILE A 308 -21.32 -0.04 1.70
C ILE A 308 -21.45 -0.27 0.19
N THR A 309 -22.61 0.15 -0.33
CA THR A 309 -22.93 0.35 -1.74
C THR A 309 -21.95 1.33 -2.40
N GLY A 310 -20.90 0.82 -3.04
CA GLY A 310 -20.07 1.61 -3.95
C GLY A 310 -20.84 1.97 -5.22
N GLY A 311 -21.35 3.20 -5.27
CA GLY A 311 -21.88 3.86 -6.46
C GLY A 311 -20.92 4.96 -6.92
N THR A 312 -20.25 4.75 -8.06
CA THR A 312 -19.45 5.76 -8.74
C THR A 312 -20.39 6.71 -9.47
N SER A 313 -20.26 8.03 -9.27
CA SER A 313 -20.85 9.03 -10.17
C SER A 313 -19.77 10.02 -10.60
N VAL A 314 -19.54 10.03 -11.90
CA VAL A 314 -18.64 10.94 -12.63
C VAL A 314 -19.51 11.92 -13.38
N VAL A 315 -19.52 13.21 -13.01
CA VAL A 315 -19.80 14.41 -13.84
C VAL A 315 -19.29 15.60 -13.00
N GLY A 316 -18.49 16.59 -13.42
CA GLY A 316 -18.35 17.25 -14.71
C GLY A 316 -18.99 18.65 -14.67
N GLY A 317 -18.22 19.69 -14.33
CA GLY A 317 -18.34 21.06 -14.84
C GLY A 317 -19.57 21.96 -14.51
N ASN A 318 -19.26 23.06 -13.82
CA ASN A 318 -19.67 24.47 -14.06
C ASN A 318 -20.95 25.15 -13.48
N THR A 319 -20.66 26.32 -12.86
CA THR A 319 -21.33 27.65 -12.87
C THR A 319 -22.50 28.04 -11.94
N GLY A 320 -22.32 29.18 -11.26
CA GLY A 320 -23.36 30.16 -10.85
C GLY A 320 -23.72 30.18 -9.35
N SER A 321 -23.07 30.98 -8.49
CA SER A 321 -23.39 32.39 -8.12
C SER A 321 -24.50 32.60 -7.05
N SER A 322 -24.12 33.31 -5.96
CA SER A 322 -24.93 34.14 -5.03
C SER A 322 -26.01 33.44 -4.16
N SER A 323 -26.25 33.75 -2.88
CA SER A 323 -25.88 34.87 -1.98
C SER A 323 -26.42 34.60 -0.56
N SER A 324 -25.73 35.15 0.47
CA SER A 324 -26.25 35.72 1.76
C SER A 324 -27.25 34.91 2.62
N SER A 325 -27.18 34.81 3.96
CA SER A 325 -26.50 35.60 5.00
C SER A 325 -26.91 35.05 6.39
N SER A 326 -26.04 35.24 7.41
CA SER A 326 -26.34 35.51 8.86
C SER A 326 -27.22 34.54 9.67
N SER A 327 -27.03 34.23 10.96
CA SER A 327 -26.13 34.64 12.04
C SER A 327 -26.45 33.79 13.28
N ALA A 328 -25.48 33.72 14.19
CA ALA A 328 -25.61 33.73 15.66
C ALA A 328 -26.03 32.46 16.44
N ALA A 329 -25.35 32.35 17.58
CA ALA A 329 -25.37 31.31 18.60
C ALA A 329 -26.60 31.37 19.53
N GLY A 330 -26.84 30.28 20.25
CA GLY A 330 -27.75 30.26 21.40
C GLY A 330 -27.80 28.90 22.08
N VAL A 331 -27.25 28.84 23.29
CA VAL A 331 -27.37 27.75 24.27
C VAL A 331 -28.81 27.73 24.81
N GLY A 332 -29.40 26.55 24.99
CA GLY A 332 -30.71 26.42 25.64
C GLY A 332 -31.09 24.96 25.94
N THR A 333 -30.93 24.58 27.21
CA THR A 333 -31.49 23.39 27.84
C THR A 333 -33.02 23.45 27.87
N SER A 334 -33.71 22.36 27.51
CA SER A 334 -35.05 22.09 28.02
C SER A 334 -35.36 20.59 28.02
N SER A 335 -35.55 20.09 29.24
CA SER A 335 -36.13 18.81 29.60
C SER A 335 -37.51 18.62 28.96
N GLY A 336 -37.74 17.44 28.39
CA GLY A 336 -39.03 17.01 27.89
C GLY A 336 -39.19 15.51 28.12
N SER A 337 -39.69 15.17 29.31
CA SER A 337 -40.08 13.84 29.71
C SER A 337 -41.18 13.30 28.79
N ASN A 338 -40.97 12.14 28.17
CA ASN A 338 -42.07 11.25 27.83
C ASN A 338 -41.61 9.81 28.02
N ALA A 339 -42.02 9.25 29.17
CA ALA A 339 -41.92 7.85 29.48
C ALA A 339 -43.13 7.13 28.88
N LEU A 340 -42.90 6.17 27.99
CA LEU A 340 -43.87 5.12 27.64
C LEU A 340 -43.10 3.81 27.36
N THR A 341 -43.10 2.97 28.41
CA THR A 341 -43.26 1.50 28.43
C THR A 341 -42.30 0.59 27.64
N ALA A 342 -41.78 -0.37 28.40
CA ALA A 342 -40.81 -1.42 28.07
C ALA A 342 -41.32 -2.50 27.10
N GLY A 343 -40.36 -3.21 26.46
CA GLY A 343 -40.53 -4.63 26.15
C GLY A 343 -39.86 -5.14 24.87
N GLY A 344 -38.62 -5.62 24.97
CA GLY A 344 -38.01 -6.52 23.98
C GLY A 344 -36.54 -6.77 24.31
N PRO A 345 -36.05 -8.03 24.37
CA PRO A 345 -34.65 -8.29 24.68
C PRO A 345 -33.80 -7.85 23.49
N VAL A 346 -32.92 -6.87 23.73
CA VAL A 346 -31.78 -6.61 22.84
C VAL A 346 -30.84 -7.80 22.97
N VAL A 347 -30.94 -8.73 22.02
CA VAL A 347 -29.97 -9.83 21.86
C VAL A 347 -28.67 -9.17 21.39
N ASN A 348 -27.71 -9.03 22.29
CA ASN A 348 -26.38 -8.55 21.92
C ASN A 348 -25.69 -9.68 21.15
N VAL A 349 -25.76 -9.65 19.81
CA VAL A 349 -25.17 -10.68 18.97
C VAL A 349 -23.68 -10.37 18.80
N SER A 350 -22.84 -11.20 19.43
CA SER A 350 -21.41 -11.19 19.17
C SER A 350 -21.15 -11.65 17.73
N VAL A 351 -20.86 -10.71 16.83
CA VAL A 351 -20.50 -11.01 15.45
C VAL A 351 -19.21 -11.85 15.45
N PRO A 352 -19.15 -12.97 14.71
CA PRO A 352 -17.94 -13.79 14.66
C PRO A 352 -16.80 -12.95 14.09
N ARG A 353 -15.63 -13.02 14.73
CA ARG A 353 -14.39 -12.38 14.27
C ARG A 353 -13.75 -13.25 13.18
N SER A 354 -13.12 -12.62 12.20
CA SER A 354 -12.47 -13.33 11.09
C SER A 354 -11.27 -14.14 11.61
N PRO A 355 -11.08 -15.42 11.21
CA PRO A 355 -9.99 -16.28 11.69
C PRO A 355 -8.59 -15.73 11.41
N LEU A 356 -8.41 -14.98 10.32
CA LEU A 356 -7.14 -14.28 10.01
C LEU A 356 -6.74 -13.26 11.09
N MET A 357 -7.69 -12.77 11.90
CA MET A 357 -7.41 -11.89 13.03
C MET A 357 -6.96 -12.66 14.28
N ASP A 358 -7.26 -13.95 14.36
CA ASP A 358 -6.97 -14.83 15.50
C ASP A 358 -5.75 -15.74 15.23
N GLU A 359 -5.46 -16.10 13.97
CA GLU A 359 -4.35 -17.00 13.54
C GLU A 359 -2.97 -16.31 13.42
N ASN A 360 -2.87 -15.01 13.71
CA ASN A 360 -1.60 -14.28 13.67
C ASN A 360 -0.62 -14.64 14.82
N ALA A 361 -0.82 -15.80 15.47
CA ALA A 361 0.08 -16.35 16.48
C ALA A 361 0.93 -17.53 15.96
N SER A 362 0.57 -18.24 14.88
CA SER A 362 1.35 -19.39 14.40
C SER A 362 0.95 -19.82 12.99
N GLY A 363 1.56 -19.27 11.94
CA GLY A 363 1.25 -19.69 10.58
C GLY A 363 2.35 -19.36 9.59
N ASP A 364 3.26 -20.31 9.39
CA ASP A 364 4.33 -20.27 8.40
C ASP A 364 3.73 -20.39 6.98
N MET A 365 3.29 -19.24 6.44
CA MET A 365 2.99 -19.11 5.01
C MET A 365 4.33 -18.88 4.32
N THR A 366 4.87 -19.94 3.71
CA THR A 366 6.03 -19.87 2.80
C THR A 366 5.65 -19.12 1.53
N MET A 367 5.50 -17.81 1.66
CA MET A 367 5.30 -16.87 0.55
C MET A 367 6.67 -16.51 0.02
N VAL A 368 6.90 -16.82 -1.25
CA VAL A 368 8.09 -16.39 -1.98
C VAL A 368 8.00 -14.88 -2.13
N GLY A 369 8.50 -14.15 -1.13
CA GLY A 369 8.66 -12.71 -1.21
C GLY A 369 9.47 -12.40 -2.47
N ILE A 370 8.92 -11.55 -3.32
CA ILE A 370 9.79 -10.90 -4.31
C ILE A 370 10.61 -9.94 -3.47
N SER A 371 11.87 -10.29 -3.24
CA SER A 371 12.88 -9.43 -2.65
C SER A 371 13.13 -8.25 -3.58
N GLY A 372 12.17 -7.33 -3.61
CA GLY A 372 12.40 -5.95 -3.98
C GLY A 372 13.22 -5.35 -2.86
N ASN A 373 14.53 -5.60 -2.86
CA ASN A 373 15.43 -4.68 -2.21
C ASN A 373 16.69 -4.48 -3.02
N SER A 374 16.66 -3.34 -3.71
CA SER A 374 17.82 -2.47 -3.92
C SER A 374 18.66 -2.47 -2.64
N ALA A 375 19.98 -2.41 -2.80
CA ALA A 375 20.92 -2.40 -1.68
C ALA A 375 20.45 -1.43 -0.55
N PRO A 376 20.68 -1.77 0.74
CA PRO A 376 20.12 -1.09 1.92
C PRO A 376 20.42 0.41 2.08
#